data_AF-A0A1H8ABU2-F1
#
_entry.id   AF-A0A1H8ABU2-F1
#
_cell.length_a   1.000
_cell.length_b   1.000
_cell.length_c   1.000
_cell.angle_alpha   90.00
_cell.angle_beta   90.00
_cell.angle_gamma   90.00
#
_symmetry.space_group_name_H-M   'P 1'
#
loop_
_entity.id
_entity.type
_entity.pdbx_description
1 polymer ?
#
loop_
_entity_poly.entity_id
_entity_poly.type
_entity_poly.pdbx_seq_one_letter_code
_entity_poly.pdbx_strand_id
1 'polypeptide(L)'
;MKNNTSFSKEKQLVHTKEQAKIALNILVQNSQGEDLELGLFRLRDQLNNPRLTELLDSYPDLIQEYELEKLLSGKIEIKDASRRDVKTAGLLSCLLLLIHFYFDKNKDNLNKCNVDDVTQFDSINYIINAITSEECINELFQLILSLVGIDYFKKYQEKMKDPDFVLKQTVGFDNDPEMDKYIDMMVWFALIRLFIEAIFIYYDSGFESKNTQL
;
A
#
# COMPACT_ATOMS: atom_id res chain seq x y z
N MET A 1 -19.48 8.97 20.19
CA MET A 1 -18.39 7.99 19.99
C MET A 1 -18.34 7.67 18.52
N LYS A 2 -17.24 8.02 17.82
CA LYS A 2 -17.08 7.74 16.39
C LYS A 2 -16.64 6.29 16.27
N ASN A 3 -17.40 5.47 15.55
CA ASN A 3 -16.95 4.13 15.17
C ASN A 3 -15.71 4.30 14.29
N ASN A 4 -14.54 3.91 14.80
CA ASN A 4 -13.37 3.70 13.97
C ASN A 4 -13.77 2.64 12.95
N THR A 5 -13.95 3.05 11.68
CA THR A 5 -14.07 2.13 10.56
C THR A 5 -12.71 1.47 10.37
N SER A 6 -12.42 0.42 11.14
CA SER A 6 -11.33 -0.48 10.81
C SER A 6 -11.71 -1.25 9.55
N PHE A 7 -10.72 -1.52 8.69
CA PHE A 7 -10.88 -2.38 7.53
C PHE A 7 -11.12 -3.84 7.95
N SER A 8 -12.39 -4.22 8.20
CA SER A 8 -12.74 -5.61 8.46
C SER A 8 -12.57 -6.49 7.22
N LYS A 9 -12.30 -7.79 7.42
CA LYS A 9 -12.25 -8.82 6.35
C LYS A 9 -13.46 -8.82 5.41
N GLU A 10 -14.62 -8.39 5.90
CA GLU A 10 -15.86 -8.28 5.11
C GLU A 10 -15.78 -7.24 3.98
N LYS A 11 -14.85 -6.28 4.07
CA LYS A 11 -14.65 -5.23 3.07
C LYS A 11 -13.48 -5.49 2.14
N GLN A 12 -12.81 -6.62 2.29
CA GLN A 12 -11.69 -7.02 1.45
C GLN A 12 -12.16 -7.13 -0.01
N LEU A 13 -11.35 -6.66 -0.94
CA LEU A 13 -11.55 -6.74 -2.39
C LEU A 13 -11.14 -8.11 -2.94
N VAL A 14 -10.14 -8.72 -2.30
CA VAL A 14 -9.57 -10.03 -2.68
C VAL A 14 -9.86 -11.05 -1.59
N HIS A 15 -10.49 -12.16 -1.95
CA HIS A 15 -10.92 -13.20 -1.00
C HIS A 15 -10.29 -14.57 -1.24
N THR A 16 -9.69 -14.82 -2.40
CA THR A 16 -9.10 -16.12 -2.74
C THR A 16 -7.71 -15.97 -3.37
N LYS A 17 -6.91 -17.04 -3.35
CA LYS A 17 -5.59 -17.05 -4.00
C LYS A 17 -5.70 -16.88 -5.52
N GLU A 18 -6.76 -17.41 -6.14
CA GLU A 18 -7.03 -17.21 -7.56
C GLU A 18 -7.33 -15.74 -7.85
N GLN A 19 -8.17 -15.10 -7.05
CA GLN A 19 -8.45 -13.67 -7.19
C GLN A 19 -7.18 -12.83 -6.99
N ALA A 20 -6.35 -13.17 -6.00
CA ALA A 20 -5.07 -12.52 -5.77
C ALA A 20 -4.15 -12.64 -6.98
N LYS A 21 -4.02 -13.84 -7.54
CA LYS A 21 -3.23 -14.09 -8.74
C LYS A 21 -3.73 -13.29 -9.94
N ILE A 22 -5.05 -13.23 -10.15
CA ILE A 22 -5.66 -12.44 -11.23
C ILE A 22 -5.36 -10.95 -11.03
N ALA A 23 -5.58 -10.42 -9.83
CA ALA A 23 -5.35 -9.00 -9.52
C ALA A 23 -3.88 -8.62 -9.76
N LEU A 24 -2.94 -9.42 -9.24
CA LEU A 24 -1.52 -9.15 -9.42
C LEU A 24 -1.09 -9.26 -10.90
N ASN A 25 -1.62 -10.24 -11.64
CA ASN A 25 -1.35 -10.36 -13.08
C ASN A 25 -1.85 -9.13 -13.86
N ILE A 26 -3.03 -8.59 -13.53
CA ILE A 26 -3.57 -7.37 -14.15
C ILE A 26 -2.63 -6.19 -13.87
N LEU A 27 -2.14 -6.05 -12.62
CA LEU A 27 -1.22 -4.98 -12.27
C LEU A 27 0.11 -5.08 -13.04
N VAL A 28 0.65 -6.30 -13.23
CA VAL A 28 1.87 -6.54 -14.03
C VAL A 28 1.65 -6.21 -15.49
N GLN A 29 0.55 -6.71 -16.10
CA GLN A 29 0.28 -6.51 -17.53
C GLN A 29 0.09 -5.04 -17.92
N ASN A 30 -0.39 -4.22 -16.99
CA ASN A 30 -0.59 -2.79 -17.20
C ASN A 30 0.59 -1.93 -16.70
N SER A 31 1.75 -2.55 -16.44
CA SER A 31 2.96 -1.89 -15.95
C SER A 31 2.73 -1.01 -14.71
N GLN A 32 1.77 -1.38 -13.86
CA GLN A 32 1.35 -0.56 -12.72
C GLN A 32 2.39 -0.48 -11.61
N GLY A 33 3.48 -1.27 -11.67
CA GLY A 33 4.55 -1.21 -10.68
C GLY A 33 5.15 0.20 -10.56
N GLU A 34 5.43 0.85 -11.69
CA GLU A 34 5.96 2.22 -11.71
C GLU A 34 4.95 3.23 -11.16
N ASP A 35 3.66 3.06 -11.48
CA ASP A 35 2.58 3.92 -10.96
C ASP A 35 2.41 3.78 -9.44
N LEU A 36 2.54 2.56 -8.90
CA LEU A 36 2.49 2.28 -7.47
C LEU A 36 3.68 2.93 -6.74
N GLU A 37 4.90 2.78 -7.27
CA GLU A 37 6.11 3.40 -6.73
C GLU A 37 6.03 4.94 -6.78
N LEU A 38 5.66 5.50 -7.93
CA LEU A 38 5.52 6.94 -8.10
C LEU A 38 4.49 7.53 -7.14
N GLY A 39 3.38 6.84 -6.89
CA GLY A 39 2.40 7.31 -5.92
C GLY A 39 2.89 7.25 -4.47
N LEU A 40 3.76 6.30 -4.10
CA LEU A 40 4.43 6.33 -2.78
C LEU A 40 5.32 7.57 -2.64
N PHE A 41 6.10 7.91 -3.66
CA PHE A 41 6.92 9.13 -3.64
C PHE A 41 6.08 10.40 -3.59
N ARG A 42 4.99 10.46 -4.37
CA ARG A 42 4.03 11.58 -4.31
C ARG A 42 3.39 11.70 -2.93
N LEU A 43 3.02 10.59 -2.30
CA LEU A 43 2.49 10.58 -0.94
C LEU A 43 3.52 11.15 0.05
N ARG A 44 4.77 10.68 0.00
CA ARG A 44 5.86 11.22 0.83
C ARG A 44 6.02 12.72 0.63
N ASP A 45 6.06 13.19 -0.60
CA ASP A 45 6.27 14.60 -0.92
C ASP A 45 5.10 15.47 -0.44
N GLN A 46 3.86 14.98 -0.56
CA GLN A 46 2.67 15.67 -0.06
C GLN A 46 2.57 15.70 1.46
N LEU A 47 3.10 14.70 2.17
CA LEU A 47 3.23 14.73 3.63
C LEU A 47 4.16 15.86 4.10
N ASN A 48 5.06 16.33 3.23
CA ASN A 48 5.96 17.46 3.46
C ASN A 48 6.66 17.42 4.83
N ASN A 49 7.18 16.24 5.17
CA ASN A 49 7.82 15.96 6.43
C ASN A 49 9.31 15.62 6.20
N PRO A 50 10.24 16.58 6.41
CA PRO A 50 11.67 16.35 6.18
C PRO A 50 12.23 15.18 7.00
N ARG A 51 11.71 14.97 8.21
CA ARG A 51 12.17 13.88 9.08
C ARG A 51 11.79 12.51 8.55
N LEU A 52 10.61 12.40 7.92
CA LEU A 52 10.19 11.18 7.23
C LEU A 52 11.16 10.85 6.08
N THR A 53 11.60 11.85 5.31
CA THR A 53 12.58 11.65 4.23
C THR A 53 13.90 11.11 4.77
N GLU A 54 14.45 11.72 5.82
CA GLU A 54 15.69 11.24 6.45
C GLU A 54 15.56 9.80 6.98
N LEU A 55 14.42 9.47 7.59
CA LEU A 55 14.14 8.11 8.08
C LEU A 55 14.09 7.09 6.94
N LEU A 56 13.46 7.44 5.81
CA LEU A 56 13.41 6.58 4.62
C LEU A 56 14.80 6.33 4.05
N ASP A 57 15.63 7.37 3.95
CA ASP A 57 17.00 7.25 3.43
C ASP A 57 17.89 6.38 4.34
N SER A 58 17.64 6.41 5.66
CA SER A 58 18.34 5.59 6.66
C SER A 58 17.72 4.21 6.91
N TYR A 59 16.59 3.88 6.27
CA TYR A 59 15.84 2.67 6.59
C TYR A 59 16.64 1.35 6.39
N PRO A 60 17.55 1.22 5.40
CA PRO A 60 18.42 0.05 5.29
C PRO A 60 19.29 -0.20 6.53
N ASP A 61 19.76 0.88 7.19
CA ASP A 61 20.53 0.78 8.42
C ASP A 61 19.61 0.47 9.62
N LEU A 62 18.42 1.08 9.65
CA LEU A 62 17.43 0.83 10.71
C LEU A 62 16.94 -0.61 10.76
N ILE A 63 16.74 -1.29 9.62
CA ILE A 63 16.39 -2.72 9.59
C ILE A 63 17.53 -3.60 10.13
N GLN A 64 18.79 -3.18 9.97
CA GLN A 64 19.93 -3.94 10.52
C GLN A 64 20.02 -3.79 12.04
N GLU A 65 19.65 -2.63 12.57
CA GLU A 65 19.68 -2.34 14.00
C GLU A 65 18.42 -2.85 14.74
N TYR A 66 17.27 -2.86 14.06
CA TYR A 66 15.98 -3.18 14.65
C TYR A 66 15.19 -4.19 13.80
N GLU A 67 14.51 -5.12 14.45
CA GLU A 67 13.56 -6.01 13.78
C GLU A 67 12.42 -5.21 13.11
N LEU A 68 12.00 -5.65 11.93
CA LEU A 68 10.98 -4.97 11.14
C LEU A 68 9.65 -4.78 11.90
N GLU A 69 9.20 -5.80 12.63
CA GLU A 69 8.02 -5.72 13.49
C GLU A 69 8.11 -4.57 14.51
N LYS A 70 9.30 -4.35 15.08
CA LYS A 70 9.52 -3.28 16.06
C LYS A 70 9.45 -1.91 15.39
N LEU A 71 10.03 -1.76 14.19
CA LEU A 71 9.94 -0.53 13.39
C LEU A 71 8.49 -0.20 13.03
N LEU A 72 7.73 -1.20 12.60
CA LEU A 72 6.31 -1.06 12.24
C LEU A 72 5.39 -0.88 13.45
N SER A 73 5.82 -1.28 14.65
CA SER A 73 5.02 -1.09 15.87
C SER A 73 4.93 0.37 16.34
N GLY A 74 5.85 1.23 15.89
CA GLY A 74 5.99 2.60 16.39
C GLY A 74 6.40 2.67 17.88
N LYS A 75 6.96 1.60 18.44
CA LYS A 75 7.40 1.54 19.85
C LYS A 75 8.88 1.85 20.04
N ILE A 76 9.66 1.90 18.96
CA ILE A 76 11.06 2.28 19.01
C ILE A 76 11.17 3.80 19.16
N GLU A 77 12.07 4.24 20.03
CA GLU A 77 12.44 5.64 20.18
C GLU A 77 13.70 5.90 19.37
N ILE A 78 13.53 6.56 18.22
CA ILE A 78 14.64 7.07 17.43
C ILE A 78 14.83 8.55 17.81
N LYS A 79 16.06 8.93 18.13
CA LYS A 79 16.40 10.29 18.53
C LYS A 79 15.86 11.28 17.50
N ASP A 80 15.21 12.35 17.95
CA ASP A 80 14.69 13.43 17.10
C ASP A 80 13.64 12.97 16.06
N ALA A 81 13.01 11.80 16.24
CA ALA A 81 11.92 11.33 15.38
C ALA A 81 10.68 10.99 16.21
N SER A 82 9.49 11.36 15.72
CA SER A 82 8.25 10.92 16.37
C SER A 82 7.99 9.45 16.07
N ARG A 83 7.34 8.74 17.00
CA ARG A 83 6.90 7.36 16.81
C ARG A 83 6.06 7.17 15.53
N ARG A 84 5.28 8.18 15.16
CA ARG A 84 4.46 8.17 13.94
C ARG A 84 5.32 8.26 12.68
N ASP A 85 6.38 9.07 12.69
CA ASP A 85 7.29 9.19 11.56
C ASP A 85 8.05 7.89 11.32
N VAL A 86 8.55 7.26 12.40
CA VAL A 86 9.23 5.95 12.32
C VAL A 86 8.30 4.89 11.74
N LYS A 87 7.08 4.78 12.27
CA LYS A 87 6.09 3.84 11.77
C LYS A 87 5.72 4.10 10.30
N THR A 88 5.59 5.37 9.92
CA THR A 88 5.28 5.77 8.55
C THR A 88 6.41 5.45 7.60
N ALA A 89 7.66 5.75 7.98
CA ALA A 89 8.85 5.40 7.22
C ALA A 89 8.94 3.89 7.00
N GLY A 90 8.64 3.11 8.04
CA GLY A 90 8.64 1.67 7.94
C GLY A 90 7.55 1.11 7.03
N LEU A 91 6.33 1.63 7.13
CA LEU A 91 5.25 1.24 6.24
C LEU A 91 5.58 1.53 4.78
N LEU A 92 6.04 2.74 4.46
CA LEU A 92 6.37 3.14 3.09
C LEU A 92 7.54 2.32 2.54
N SER A 93 8.54 2.02 3.37
CA SER A 93 9.68 1.18 2.98
C SER A 93 9.25 -0.27 2.70
N CYS A 94 8.40 -0.84 3.54
CA CYS A 94 7.82 -2.17 3.29
C CYS A 94 7.05 -2.22 1.98
N LEU A 95 6.20 -1.21 1.72
CA LEU A 95 5.42 -1.14 0.49
C LEU A 95 6.33 -1.02 -0.73
N LEU A 96 7.34 -0.16 -0.67
CA LEU A 96 8.30 0.00 -1.75
C LEU A 96 9.06 -1.30 -2.05
N LEU A 97 9.51 -2.01 -1.01
CA LEU A 97 10.17 -3.31 -1.16
C LEU A 97 9.24 -4.38 -1.71
N LEU A 98 7.98 -4.44 -1.25
CA LEU A 98 6.99 -5.38 -1.77
C LEU A 98 6.73 -5.14 -3.26
N ILE A 99 6.57 -3.87 -3.67
CA ILE A 99 6.40 -3.51 -5.09
C ILE A 99 7.65 -3.90 -5.86
N HIS A 100 8.83 -3.49 -5.40
CA HIS A 100 10.09 -3.79 -6.06
C HIS A 100 10.29 -5.30 -6.24
N PHE A 101 10.21 -6.09 -5.17
CA PHE A 101 10.39 -7.54 -5.27
C PHE A 101 9.31 -8.21 -6.12
N TYR A 102 8.06 -7.78 -6.04
CA TYR A 102 7.02 -8.40 -6.83
C TYR A 102 7.18 -8.08 -8.33
N PHE A 103 7.40 -6.81 -8.69
CA PHE A 103 7.44 -6.41 -10.08
C PHE A 103 8.78 -6.69 -10.76
N ASP A 104 9.91 -6.61 -10.05
CA ASP A 104 11.22 -6.93 -10.63
C ASP A 104 11.29 -8.41 -11.03
N LYS A 105 10.76 -9.31 -10.18
CA LYS A 105 10.57 -10.73 -10.52
C LYS A 105 9.77 -10.96 -11.80
N ASN A 106 8.71 -10.15 -11.98
CA ASN A 106 7.76 -10.34 -13.07
C ASN A 106 8.13 -9.56 -14.35
N LYS A 107 9.05 -8.59 -14.25
CA LYS A 107 9.75 -8.01 -15.42
C LYS A 107 10.57 -9.09 -16.15
N ASP A 108 11.04 -10.10 -15.42
CA ASP A 108 11.91 -11.16 -15.94
C ASP A 108 11.25 -12.34 -16.66
N ASN A 109 9.93 -12.32 -16.84
CA ASN A 109 9.34 -13.05 -17.98
C ASN A 109 9.84 -12.51 -19.34
N LEU A 110 10.58 -11.39 -19.35
CA LEU A 110 11.30 -10.86 -20.51
C LEU A 110 12.83 -10.81 -20.35
N ASN A 111 13.45 -10.92 -19.16
CA ASN A 111 14.91 -10.76 -19.05
C ASN A 111 15.63 -11.22 -17.75
N LYS A 112 15.47 -12.47 -17.28
CA LYS A 112 16.35 -13.17 -16.28
C LYS A 112 17.42 -12.31 -15.56
N CYS A 113 17.04 -11.62 -14.50
CA CYS A 113 17.96 -11.05 -13.52
C CYS A 113 18.24 -12.10 -12.44
N ASN A 114 19.53 -12.31 -12.14
CA ASN A 114 20.05 -13.41 -11.32
C ASN A 114 19.95 -13.14 -9.81
N VAL A 115 18.78 -12.76 -9.30
CA VAL A 115 18.53 -12.80 -7.85
C VAL A 115 17.90 -14.15 -7.53
N ASP A 116 18.49 -14.89 -6.60
CA ASP A 116 18.07 -16.26 -6.28
C ASP A 116 16.61 -16.24 -5.79
N ASP A 117 15.71 -16.93 -6.51
CA ASP A 117 14.24 -16.90 -6.31
C ASP A 117 13.83 -17.12 -4.85
N VAL A 118 14.64 -17.88 -4.11
CA VAL A 118 14.49 -18.19 -2.68
C VAL A 118 14.63 -16.94 -1.81
N THR A 119 15.66 -16.12 -2.06
CA THR A 119 15.97 -14.93 -1.23
C THR A 119 14.90 -13.84 -1.33
N GLN A 120 14.30 -13.69 -2.51
CA GLN A 120 13.21 -12.75 -2.74
C GLN A 120 11.89 -13.22 -2.11
N PHE A 121 11.59 -14.52 -2.22
CA PHE A 121 10.44 -15.14 -1.57
C PHE A 121 10.54 -15.01 -0.03
N ASP A 122 11.74 -15.23 0.52
CA ASP A 122 12.02 -15.06 1.95
C ASP A 122 11.85 -13.60 2.39
N SER A 123 12.25 -12.64 1.55
CA SER A 123 12.09 -11.20 1.83
C SER A 123 10.63 -10.76 1.83
N ILE A 124 9.83 -11.20 0.86
CA ILE A 124 8.39 -10.92 0.82
C ILE A 124 7.68 -11.54 2.03
N ASN A 125 7.98 -12.79 2.35
CA ASN A 125 7.42 -13.46 3.53
C ASN A 125 7.83 -12.79 4.83
N TYR A 126 9.08 -12.33 4.93
CA TYR A 126 9.55 -11.58 6.09
C TYR A 126 8.71 -10.32 6.32
N ILE A 127 8.39 -9.57 5.26
CA ILE A 127 7.52 -8.39 5.35
C ILE A 127 6.08 -8.76 5.70
N ILE A 128 5.50 -9.76 5.02
CA ILE A 128 4.10 -10.18 5.21
C ILE A 128 3.87 -10.76 6.61
N ASN A 129 4.88 -11.36 7.23
CA ASN A 129 4.80 -11.85 8.60
C ASN A 129 4.94 -10.73 9.64
N ALA A 130 5.54 -9.58 9.28
CA ALA A 130 5.82 -8.50 10.21
C ALA A 130 4.66 -7.50 10.42
N ILE A 131 3.67 -7.48 9.51
CA ILE A 131 2.49 -6.61 9.58
C ILE A 131 1.33 -7.28 8.86
N THR A 132 0.10 -7.10 9.32
CA THR A 132 -1.07 -7.63 8.59
C THR A 132 -1.48 -6.73 7.42
N SER A 133 -2.19 -7.28 6.43
CA SER A 133 -2.76 -6.48 5.32
C SER A 133 -3.73 -5.41 5.84
N GLU A 134 -4.57 -5.75 6.83
CA GLU A 134 -5.49 -4.82 7.47
C GLU A 134 -4.76 -3.65 8.13
N GLU A 135 -3.71 -3.92 8.91
CA GLU A 135 -2.91 -2.86 9.54
C GLU A 135 -2.22 -1.98 8.48
N CYS A 136 -1.64 -2.59 7.45
CA CYS A 136 -0.99 -1.88 6.35
C CYS A 136 -1.96 -0.92 5.64
N ILE A 137 -3.15 -1.39 5.28
CA ILE A 137 -4.18 -0.58 4.61
C ILE A 137 -4.74 0.49 5.54
N ASN A 138 -5.00 0.16 6.80
CA ASN A 138 -5.50 1.12 7.79
C ASN A 138 -4.52 2.28 7.98
N GLU A 139 -3.24 2.00 8.20
CA GLU A 139 -2.20 3.02 8.40
C GLU A 139 -2.04 3.89 7.15
N LEU A 140 -2.01 3.27 5.97
CA LEU A 140 -1.95 4.01 4.71
C LEU A 140 -3.17 4.90 4.51
N PHE A 141 -4.36 4.41 4.84
CA PHE A 141 -5.59 5.18 4.76
C PHE A 141 -5.60 6.38 5.71
N GLN A 142 -5.05 6.24 6.92
CA GLN A 142 -4.91 7.36 7.86
C GLN A 142 -3.95 8.44 7.32
N LEU A 143 -2.88 8.05 6.62
CA LEU A 143 -1.99 9.01 5.95
C LEU A 143 -2.75 9.77 4.85
N ILE A 144 -3.47 9.06 4.00
CA ILE A 144 -4.27 9.68 2.92
C ILE A 144 -5.33 10.62 3.50
N LEU A 145 -6.09 10.18 4.51
CA LEU A 145 -7.08 11.03 5.18
C LEU A 145 -6.47 12.28 5.80
N SER A 146 -5.24 12.20 6.31
CA SER A 146 -4.55 13.38 6.86
C SER A 146 -4.20 14.43 5.81
N LEU A 147 -4.07 14.03 4.53
CA LEU A 147 -3.79 14.91 3.41
C LEU A 147 -5.06 15.46 2.75
N VAL A 148 -6.00 14.58 2.42
CA VAL A 148 -7.20 14.94 1.65
C VAL A 148 -8.29 15.53 2.54
N GLY A 149 -8.30 15.17 3.82
CA GLY A 149 -9.33 15.56 4.78
C GLY A 149 -10.60 14.72 4.69
N ILE A 150 -11.30 14.61 5.81
CA ILE A 150 -12.51 13.79 5.93
C ILE A 150 -13.64 14.29 5.02
N ASP A 151 -13.76 15.60 4.84
CA ASP A 151 -14.86 16.20 4.06
C ASP A 151 -14.69 15.91 2.56
N TYR A 152 -13.47 16.02 2.04
CA TYR A 152 -13.16 15.58 0.68
C TYR A 152 -13.46 14.09 0.50
N PHE A 153 -13.00 13.25 1.43
CA PHE A 153 -13.20 11.81 1.34
C PHE A 153 -14.69 11.43 1.29
N LYS A 154 -15.55 12.07 2.10
CA LYS A 154 -17.00 11.85 2.05
C LYS A 154 -17.59 12.22 0.70
N LYS A 155 -17.23 13.39 0.17
CA LYS A 155 -17.68 13.84 -1.16
C LYS A 155 -17.25 12.85 -2.25
N TYR A 156 -15.99 12.39 -2.20
CA TYR A 156 -15.48 11.36 -3.11
C TYR A 156 -16.30 10.08 -3.04
N GLN A 157 -16.62 9.58 -1.84
CA GLN A 157 -17.46 8.39 -1.67
C GLN A 157 -18.87 8.57 -2.21
N GLU A 158 -19.48 9.75 -2.03
CA GLU A 158 -20.81 10.05 -2.56
C GLU A 158 -20.80 10.09 -4.09
N LYS A 159 -19.78 10.71 -4.68
CA LYS A 159 -19.61 10.83 -6.12
C LYS A 159 -19.31 9.49 -6.79
N MET A 160 -18.54 8.60 -6.16
CA MET A 160 -18.28 7.25 -6.67
C MET A 160 -19.52 6.35 -6.76
N LYS A 161 -20.65 6.73 -6.15
CA LYS A 161 -21.93 6.03 -6.34
C LYS A 161 -22.61 6.39 -7.65
N ASP A 162 -22.23 7.50 -8.28
CA ASP A 162 -22.73 7.91 -9.59
C ASP A 162 -21.98 7.10 -10.68
N PRO A 163 -22.66 6.25 -11.45
CA PRO A 163 -22.03 5.47 -12.53
C PRO A 163 -21.35 6.36 -13.58
N ASP A 164 -21.87 7.57 -13.81
CA ASP A 164 -21.30 8.51 -14.79
C ASP A 164 -20.01 9.17 -14.27
N PHE A 165 -19.77 9.13 -12.96
CA PHE A 165 -18.55 9.69 -12.35
C PHE A 165 -17.30 8.96 -12.82
N VAL A 166 -17.38 7.63 -12.98
CA VAL A 166 -16.27 6.80 -13.48
C VAL A 166 -15.93 7.15 -14.94
N LEU A 167 -16.95 7.44 -15.75
CA LEU A 167 -16.74 7.86 -17.14
C LEU A 167 -16.17 9.29 -17.24
N LYS A 168 -16.62 10.20 -16.35
CA LYS A 168 -16.13 11.58 -16.28
C LYS A 168 -14.68 11.67 -15.83
N GLN A 169 -14.19 10.73 -14.99
CA GLN A 169 -12.76 10.62 -14.66
C GLN A 169 -11.89 10.47 -15.92
N THR A 170 -12.35 9.75 -16.94
CA THR A 170 -11.57 9.50 -18.16
C THR A 170 -11.45 10.74 -19.05
N VAL A 171 -12.32 11.73 -18.87
CA VAL A 171 -12.40 12.95 -19.70
C VAL A 171 -11.77 14.16 -18.99
N GLY A 172 -11.47 14.08 -17.68
CA GLY A 172 -10.97 15.18 -16.84
C GLY A 172 -12.12 15.95 -16.16
N PHE A 173 -11.91 16.45 -14.94
CA PHE A 173 -12.95 17.17 -14.19
C PHE A 173 -12.94 18.68 -14.46
N ASP A 174 -13.13 19.07 -15.72
CA ASP A 174 -13.30 20.48 -16.10
C ASP A 174 -14.43 21.19 -15.32
N ASN A 175 -15.36 20.41 -14.75
CA ASN A 175 -16.55 20.89 -14.04
C ASN A 175 -16.51 20.71 -12.50
N ASP A 176 -15.47 20.09 -11.90
CA ASP A 176 -15.37 19.91 -10.44
C ASP A 176 -13.91 20.02 -9.94
N PRO A 177 -13.35 21.25 -9.86
CA PRO A 177 -11.95 21.48 -9.52
C PRO A 177 -11.56 21.03 -8.11
N GLU A 178 -12.55 20.96 -7.19
CA GLU A 178 -12.32 20.47 -5.84
C GLU A 178 -12.02 18.97 -5.87
N MET A 179 -12.76 18.21 -6.68
CA MET A 179 -12.55 16.77 -6.87
C MET A 179 -11.24 16.47 -7.61
N ASP A 180 -10.88 17.26 -8.62
CA ASP A 180 -9.62 17.08 -9.35
C ASP A 180 -8.38 17.10 -8.43
N LYS A 181 -8.44 17.90 -7.34
CA LYS A 181 -7.29 18.17 -6.49
C LYS A 181 -6.62 16.92 -5.90
N TYR A 182 -7.41 15.91 -5.51
CA TYR A 182 -6.88 14.71 -4.86
C TYR A 182 -7.36 13.41 -5.54
N ILE A 183 -7.95 13.49 -6.74
CA ILE A 183 -8.52 12.31 -7.37
C ILE A 183 -7.45 11.26 -7.68
N ASP A 184 -6.30 11.69 -8.19
CA ASP A 184 -5.17 10.81 -8.49
C ASP A 184 -4.69 10.06 -7.23
N MET A 185 -4.67 10.74 -6.08
CA MET A 185 -4.29 10.13 -4.80
C MET A 185 -5.32 9.08 -4.36
N MET A 186 -6.61 9.33 -4.58
CA MET A 186 -7.66 8.38 -4.24
C MET A 186 -7.68 7.16 -5.17
N VAL A 187 -7.42 7.36 -6.46
CA VAL A 187 -7.29 6.28 -7.45
C VAL A 187 -6.04 5.44 -7.14
N TRP A 188 -4.90 6.10 -6.90
CA TRP A 188 -3.69 5.41 -6.47
C TRP A 188 -3.91 4.61 -5.18
N PHE A 189 -4.60 5.18 -4.18
CA PHE A 189 -4.92 4.47 -2.93
C PHE A 189 -5.76 3.21 -3.19
N ALA A 190 -6.69 3.24 -4.15
CA ALA A 190 -7.45 2.05 -4.54
C ALA A 190 -6.56 0.97 -5.18
N LEU A 191 -5.62 1.38 -6.05
CA LEU A 191 -4.69 0.47 -6.71
C LEU A 191 -3.70 -0.17 -5.72
N ILE A 192 -3.06 0.62 -4.87
CA ILE A 192 -2.12 0.10 -3.86
C ILE A 192 -2.84 -0.78 -2.84
N ARG A 193 -4.09 -0.46 -2.49
CA ARG A 193 -4.91 -1.33 -1.64
C ARG A 193 -5.15 -2.69 -2.30
N LEU A 194 -5.54 -2.73 -3.57
CA LEU A 194 -5.70 -3.97 -4.31
C LEU A 194 -4.40 -4.79 -4.34
N PHE A 195 -3.27 -4.11 -4.57
CA PHE A 195 -1.94 -4.73 -4.52
C PHE A 195 -1.64 -5.34 -3.14
N ILE A 196 -1.83 -4.58 -2.05
CA ILE A 196 -1.57 -5.05 -0.69
C ILE A 196 -2.45 -6.27 -0.37
N GLU A 197 -3.75 -6.21 -0.61
CA GLU A 197 -4.63 -7.34 -0.31
C GLU A 197 -4.25 -8.59 -1.13
N ALA A 198 -3.90 -8.41 -2.40
CA ALA A 198 -3.53 -9.50 -3.28
C ALA A 198 -2.17 -10.12 -2.91
N ILE A 199 -1.14 -9.32 -2.66
CA ILE A 199 0.20 -9.85 -2.34
C ILE A 199 0.19 -10.62 -1.02
N PHE A 200 -0.54 -10.11 -0.02
CA PHE A 200 -0.71 -10.80 1.26
C PHE A 200 -1.40 -12.15 1.10
N ILE A 201 -2.49 -12.23 0.33
CA ILE A 201 -3.20 -13.49 0.09
C ILE A 201 -2.35 -14.46 -0.73
N TYR A 202 -1.67 -13.98 -1.75
CA TYR A 202 -0.91 -14.82 -2.68
C TYR A 202 0.25 -15.54 -1.98
N TYR A 203 0.96 -14.82 -1.10
CA TYR A 203 2.09 -15.37 -0.35
C TYR A 203 1.72 -15.97 1.01
N ASP A 204 0.51 -15.76 1.53
CA ASP A 204 0.05 -16.43 2.76
C ASP A 204 -0.10 -17.94 2.54
N SER A 205 0.87 -18.69 3.06
CA SER A 205 0.92 -20.16 3.03
C SER A 205 -0.28 -20.82 3.74
N GLY A 206 -0.96 -20.12 4.66
CA GLY A 206 -2.10 -20.62 5.43
C GLY A 206 -3.47 -20.06 5.02
N PHE A 207 -3.56 -19.33 3.90
CA PHE A 207 -4.80 -18.65 3.55
C PHE A 207 -5.95 -19.60 3.18
N GLU A 208 -5.68 -20.69 2.46
CA GLU A 208 -6.72 -21.66 2.06
C GLU A 208 -7.22 -22.50 3.24
N SER A 209 -6.37 -22.82 4.21
CA SER A 209 -6.73 -23.64 5.37
C SER A 209 -7.59 -22.90 6.40
N LYS A 210 -7.61 -21.55 6.37
CA LYS A 210 -8.41 -20.71 7.28
C LYS A 210 -9.83 -20.44 6.77
N ASN A 211 -10.06 -20.48 5.45
CA ASN A 211 -11.37 -20.18 4.86
C ASN A 211 -12.27 -21.42 4.69
N THR A 212 -11.76 -22.63 4.88
CA THR A 212 -12.58 -23.87 4.89
C THR A 212 -13.24 -24.16 6.25
N GLN A 213 -13.08 -23.30 7.25
CA GLN A 213 -13.62 -23.49 8.61
C GLN A 213 -14.78 -22.55 8.99
N LEU A 214 -15.45 -21.94 8.00
CA LEU A 214 -16.67 -21.14 8.21
C LEU A 214 -17.89 -21.84 7.60
#